data_AF-A0A7R9QX78-F1
#
_entry.id   AF-A0A7R9QX78-F1
#
_cell.length_a   1.000
_cell.length_b   1.000
_cell.length_c   1.000
_cell.angle_alpha   90.00
_cell.angle_beta   90.00
_cell.angle_gamma   90.00
#
_symmetry.space_group_name_H-M   'P 1'
#
loop_
_entity.id
_entity.type
_entity.pdbx_description
1 polymer ?
#
loop_
_entity_poly.entity_id
_entity_poly.type
_entity_poly.pdbx_seq_one_letter_code
_entity_poly.pdbx_strand_id
1 'polypeptide(L)'
;MNTSDSLSAFRSKGERRYDIHKQRQVANARERDRTESVNTAFTVLRSLIPTDPPDRKLSKIETLRLAVSYIQHLNNVKNAL
;
A
#
# COMPACT_ATOMS: atom_id res chain seq x y z
N MET A 1 -30.04 -31.95 -26.18
CA MET A 1 -29.63 -30.56 -25.84
C MET A 1 -30.15 -29.67 -26.95
N ASN A 2 -31.05 -28.74 -26.62
CA ASN A 2 -31.64 -27.83 -27.62
C ASN A 2 -30.76 -26.58 -27.81
N THR A 3 -30.85 -25.93 -28.97
CA THR A 3 -30.08 -24.72 -29.33
C THR A 3 -30.30 -23.56 -28.34
N SER A 4 -31.47 -23.49 -27.70
CA SER A 4 -31.78 -22.54 -26.63
C SER A 4 -30.92 -22.74 -25.36
N ASP A 5 -30.65 -23.99 -24.99
CA ASP A 5 -29.85 -24.32 -23.79
C ASP A 5 -28.41 -23.88 -23.99
N SER A 6 -27.86 -24.09 -25.19
CA SER A 6 -26.52 -23.67 -25.57
C SER A 6 -26.34 -22.16 -25.42
N LEU A 7 -27.27 -21.36 -25.97
CA LEU A 7 -27.22 -19.89 -25.89
C LEU A 7 -27.32 -19.37 -24.45
N SER A 8 -28.13 -20.02 -23.60
CA SER A 8 -28.25 -19.67 -22.18
C SER A 8 -26.94 -19.94 -21.40
N ALA A 9 -26.28 -21.06 -21.69
CA ALA A 9 -25.01 -21.44 -21.06
C ALA A 9 -23.86 -20.51 -21.46
N PHE A 10 -23.82 -20.06 -22.73
CA PHE A 10 -22.84 -19.06 -23.19
C PHE A 10 -23.03 -17.71 -22.51
N ARG A 11 -24.28 -17.25 -22.34
CA ARG A 11 -24.60 -16.00 -21.63
C ARG A 11 -24.18 -16.06 -20.15
N SER A 12 -24.51 -17.14 -19.46
CA SER A 12 -24.11 -17.38 -18.06
C SER A 12 -22.59 -17.42 -17.87
N LYS A 13 -21.82 -17.97 -18.83
CA LYS A 13 -20.35 -17.93 -18.77
C LYS A 13 -19.81 -16.51 -18.93
N GLY A 14 -20.40 -15.69 -19.79
CA GLY A 14 -20.02 -14.28 -19.98
C GLY A 14 -20.28 -13.44 -18.73
N GLU A 15 -21.46 -13.59 -18.13
CA GLU A 15 -21.85 -12.90 -16.88
C GLU A 15 -20.96 -13.28 -15.70
N ARG A 16 -20.65 -14.58 -15.53
CA ARG A 16 -19.70 -15.04 -14.50
C ARG A 16 -18.30 -14.46 -14.69
N ARG A 17 -17.81 -14.37 -15.93
CA ARG A 17 -16.50 -13.75 -16.19
C ARG A 17 -16.52 -12.25 -15.87
N TYR A 18 -17.58 -11.54 -16.23
CA TYR A 18 -17.75 -10.12 -15.90
C TYR A 18 -17.75 -9.89 -14.38
N ASP A 19 -18.49 -10.70 -13.62
CA ASP A 19 -18.53 -10.60 -12.15
C ASP A 19 -17.15 -10.85 -11.53
N ILE A 20 -16.42 -11.88 -11.97
CA ILE A 20 -15.03 -12.13 -11.52
C ILE A 20 -14.12 -10.93 -11.82
N HIS A 21 -14.22 -10.34 -13.02
CA HIS A 21 -13.44 -9.16 -13.37
C HIS A 21 -13.78 -7.95 -12.48
N LYS A 22 -15.07 -7.73 -12.19
CA LYS A 22 -15.54 -6.66 -11.30
C LYS A 22 -15.06 -6.86 -9.87
N GLN A 23 -15.17 -8.08 -9.34
CA GLN A 23 -14.65 -8.43 -8.01
C GLN A 23 -13.15 -8.19 -7.90
N ARG A 24 -12.38 -8.58 -8.91
CA ARG A 24 -10.93 -8.31 -8.96
C ARG A 24 -10.63 -6.81 -8.99
N GLN A 25 -11.38 -6.01 -9.74
CA GLN A 25 -11.20 -4.55 -9.76
C GLN A 25 -11.46 -3.94 -8.38
N VAL A 26 -12.51 -4.39 -7.68
CA VAL A 26 -12.82 -3.94 -6.31
C VAL A 26 -11.71 -4.34 -5.33
N ALA A 27 -11.22 -5.58 -5.41
CA ALA A 27 -10.11 -6.04 -4.57
C ALA A 27 -8.83 -5.22 -4.82
N ASN A 28 -8.49 -4.96 -6.10
CA ASN A 28 -7.34 -4.15 -6.47
C ASN A 28 -7.48 -2.69 -5.99
N ALA A 29 -8.68 -2.12 -6.03
CA ALA A 29 -8.92 -0.78 -5.50
C ALA A 29 -8.67 -0.73 -3.98
N ARG A 30 -9.21 -1.69 -3.22
CA ARG A 30 -8.97 -1.80 -1.78
C ARG A 30 -7.49 -1.93 -1.44
N GLU A 31 -6.74 -2.73 -2.21
CA GLU A 31 -5.31 -2.92 -1.98
C GLU A 31 -4.49 -1.66 -2.30
N ARG A 32 -4.91 -0.87 -3.31
CA ARG A 32 -4.33 0.44 -3.58
C ARG A 32 -4.55 1.39 -2.40
N ASP A 33 -5.78 1.47 -1.89
CA ASP A 33 -6.10 2.34 -0.75
C ASP A 33 -5.29 1.94 0.51
N ARG A 34 -5.15 0.63 0.75
CA ARG A 34 -4.32 0.10 1.84
C ARG A 34 -2.85 0.50 1.67
N THR A 35 -2.33 0.38 0.45
CA THR A 35 -0.95 0.75 0.12
C THR A 35 -0.72 2.27 0.24
N GLU A 36 -1.69 3.07 -0.17
CA GLU A 36 -1.68 4.52 -0.02
C GLU A 36 -1.62 4.92 1.45
N SER A 37 -2.46 4.33 2.30
CA SER A 37 -2.42 4.54 3.76
C SER A 37 -1.03 4.28 4.34
N VAL A 38 -0.37 3.19 3.93
CA VAL A 38 1.01 2.88 4.38
C VAL A 38 2.01 3.91 3.85
N ASN A 39 1.90 4.34 2.59
CA ASN A 39 2.79 5.33 2.01
C ASN A 39 2.63 6.72 2.67
N THR A 40 1.41 7.09 3.07
CA THR A 40 1.14 8.30 3.85
C THR A 40 1.83 8.24 5.22
N ALA A 41 1.73 7.10 5.93
CA ALA A 41 2.45 6.90 7.19
C ALA A 41 3.98 7.00 7.02
N PHE A 42 4.53 6.44 5.93
CA PHE A 42 5.94 6.60 5.59
C PHE A 42 6.34 8.06 5.31
N THR A 43 5.45 8.86 4.74
CA THR A 43 5.70 10.29 4.48
C THR A 43 5.78 11.06 5.78
N VAL A 44 4.84 10.82 6.71
CA VAL A 44 4.87 11.40 8.06
C VAL A 44 6.14 10.98 8.80
N LEU A 45 6.53 9.70 8.72
CA LEU A 45 7.75 9.23 9.36
C LEU A 45 9.00 9.95 8.81
N ARG A 46 9.09 10.13 7.49
CA ARG A 46 10.22 10.86 6.86
C ARG A 46 10.32 12.30 7.34
N SER A 47 9.20 13.02 7.50
CA SER A 47 9.23 14.42 7.93
C SER A 47 9.72 14.61 9.37
N LEU A 48 9.78 13.54 10.17
CA LEU A 48 10.28 13.56 11.55
C LEU A 48 11.76 13.20 11.66
N ILE A 49 12.38 12.69 10.59
CA ILE A 49 13.78 12.28 10.58
C ILE A 49 14.63 13.47 10.13
N PRO A 50 15.60 13.94 10.94
CA PRO A 50 16.49 15.00 10.51
C PRO A 50 17.43 14.52 9.40
N THR A 51 17.50 15.25 8.29
CA THR A 51 18.39 14.97 7.16
C THR A 51 19.11 16.24 6.68
N ASP A 52 20.25 16.03 6.04
CA ASP A 52 20.97 17.05 5.28
C ASP A 52 21.15 16.57 3.83
N PRO A 53 20.60 17.26 2.80
CA PRO A 53 19.71 18.42 2.92
C PRO A 53 18.33 18.07 3.54
N PRO A 54 17.54 19.05 4.02
CA PRO A 54 16.25 18.80 4.68
C PRO A 54 15.20 18.11 3.80
N ASP A 55 15.34 18.18 2.48
CA ASP A 55 14.43 17.59 1.49
C ASP A 55 14.95 16.28 0.90
N ARG A 56 16.02 15.70 1.49
CA ARG A 56 16.59 14.43 1.03
C ARG A 56 15.52 13.33 0.98
N LYS A 57 15.31 12.77 -0.21
CA LYS A 57 14.38 11.67 -0.42
C LYS A 57 14.94 10.36 0.12
N LEU A 58 14.37 9.86 1.21
CA LEU A 58 14.73 8.58 1.82
C LEU A 58 13.92 7.41 1.22
N SER A 59 14.59 6.31 0.89
CA SER A 59 13.93 5.04 0.58
C SER A 59 13.19 4.48 1.82
N LYS A 60 12.30 3.49 1.64
CA LYS A 60 11.56 2.87 2.76
C LYS A 60 12.52 2.25 3.79
N ILE A 61 13.55 1.55 3.32
CA ILE A 61 14.54 0.92 4.21
C ILE A 61 15.40 1.95 4.96
N GLU A 62 15.85 3.01 4.29
CA GLU A 62 16.59 4.09 4.95
C GLU A 62 15.72 4.80 5.99
N THR A 63 14.45 5.07 5.67
CA THR A 63 13.49 5.70 6.60
C THR A 63 13.39 4.88 7.90
N LEU A 64 13.23 3.56 7.79
CA LEU A 64 13.14 2.69 8.97
C LEU A 64 14.44 2.66 9.78
N ARG A 65 15.60 2.53 9.11
CA ARG A 65 16.90 2.50 9.78
C ARG A 65 17.21 3.81 10.50
N LEU A 66 16.97 4.94 9.84
CA LEU A 66 17.21 6.27 10.41
C LEU A 66 16.22 6.59 11.54
N ALA A 67 14.96 6.17 11.43
CA ALA A 67 14.00 6.33 12.53
C ALA A 67 14.46 5.63 13.81
N VAL A 68 14.92 4.37 13.70
CA VAL A 68 15.47 3.61 14.85
C VAL A 68 16.69 4.32 15.43
N SER A 69 17.63 4.72 14.57
CA SER A 69 18.84 5.43 15.00
C SER A 69 18.52 6.77 15.68
N TYR A 70 17.52 7.50 15.18
CA TYR A 70 17.11 8.78 15.74
C TYR A 70 16.44 8.62 17.11
N ILE A 71 15.55 7.63 17.28
CA ILE A 71 14.98 7.30 18.59
C ILE A 71 16.09 6.97 19.60
N GLN A 72 17.08 6.17 19.22
CA GLN A 72 18.24 5.85 20.07
C GLN A 72 19.05 7.11 20.44
N HIS A 73 19.30 7.98 19.47
CA HIS A 73 19.99 9.25 19.69
C HIS A 73 19.24 10.13 20.71
N LEU A 74 17.92 10.31 20.54
CA LEU A 74 17.09 11.10 21.45
C LEU A 74 17.09 10.54 22.87
N ASN A 75 17.04 9.21 23.03
CA ASN A 75 17.13 8.56 24.34
C ASN A 75 18.49 8.81 25.01
N ASN A 76 19.59 8.74 24.25
CA ASN A 76 20.93 8.99 24.78
C ASN A 76 21.11 10.45 25.22
N VAL A 77 20.64 11.41 24.41
CA VAL A 77 20.67 12.83 24.77
C VAL A 77 19.83 13.10 26.01
N LYS A 78 18.63 12.51 26.09
CA LYS A 78 17.75 12.64 27.26
C LYS A 78 18.38 12.07 28.54
N ASN A 79 19.12 10.97 28.45
CA ASN A 79 19.76 10.33 29.62
C ASN A 79 21.11 10.98 30.00
N ALA A 80 21.65 11.84 29.14
CA ALA A 80 22.92 12.55 29.36
C ALA A 80 22.71 13.99 29.91
N LEU A 81 21.45 14.43 30.02
CA LEU A 81 21.01 15.68 30.66
C LEU A 81 20.36 15.37 32.01
#